data_AF-A0A2T0PKJ7-F1
#
_entry.id   AF-A0A2T0PKJ7-F1
#
_cell.length_a   1.000
_cell.length_b   1.000
_cell.length_c   1.000
_cell.angle_alpha   90.00
_cell.angle_beta   90.00
_cell.angle_gamma   90.00
#
_symmetry.space_group_name_H-M   'P 1'
#
loop_
_entity.id
_entity.type
_entity.pdbx_description
1 polymer ?
#
loop_
_entity_poly.entity_id
_entity_poly.type
_entity_poly.pdbx_seq_one_letter_code
_entity_poly.pdbx_strand_id
1 'polypeptide(L)'
;MERIDQVVETCNIRLKRMKCVAMEGLIEEGQELIDEIEKGPVLDAGLVAAAQKVEHYEIAAYGSLCAIGKQLRFAEGVKLLEATLEEEKATDLKLSEFAERAGNANASQQDGEDETTRKSSSKSKAGHAKAEA
;
A
#
# COMPACT_ATOMS: atom_id res chain seq x y z
N MET A 1 6.56 20.80 0.46
CA MET A 1 7.19 21.68 1.47
C MET A 1 6.84 23.15 1.27
N GLU A 2 7.06 23.74 0.08
CA GLU A 2 6.79 25.18 -0.18
C GLU A 2 5.39 25.66 0.22
N ARG A 3 4.37 24.80 0.11
CA ARG A 3 2.99 25.13 0.48
C ARG A 3 2.79 25.29 1.99
N ILE A 4 3.50 24.52 2.82
CA ILE A 4 3.44 24.68 4.29
C ILE A 4 4.06 26.01 4.69
N ASP A 5 5.16 26.42 4.05
CA ASP A 5 5.78 27.72 4.32
C ASP A 5 4.79 28.87 4.00
N GLN A 6 4.06 28.78 2.89
CA GLN A 6 3.00 29.72 2.56
C GLN A 6 1.84 29.71 3.57
N VAL A 7 1.43 28.53 4.06
CA VAL A 7 0.41 28.42 5.13
C VAL A 7 0.89 29.14 6.40
N VAL A 8 2.16 28.97 6.75
CA VAL A 8 2.76 29.57 7.95
C VAL A 8 2.79 31.09 7.86
N GLU A 9 3.20 31.62 6.70
CA GLU A 9 3.22 33.06 6.41
C GLU A 9 1.80 33.66 6.42
N THR A 10 0.85 33.04 5.69
CA THR A 10 -0.52 33.54 5.57
C THR A 10 -1.30 33.48 6.88
N CYS A 11 -1.03 32.50 7.74
CA CYS A 11 -1.67 32.37 9.04
C CYS A 11 -0.91 33.09 10.16
N ASN A 12 0.26 33.68 9.87
CA ASN A 12 1.16 34.30 10.84
C ASN A 12 1.45 33.40 12.05
N ILE A 13 1.70 32.11 11.77
CA ILE A 13 2.05 31.10 12.79
C ILE A 13 3.55 30.83 12.76
N ARG A 14 4.06 30.06 13.73
CA ARG A 14 5.46 29.62 13.75
C ARG A 14 5.52 28.10 13.77
N LEU A 15 6.30 27.52 12.87
CA LEU A 15 6.61 26.10 12.93
C LEU A 15 7.54 25.80 14.10
N LYS A 16 7.22 24.74 14.82
CA LYS A 16 8.10 24.15 15.83
C LYS A 16 8.77 22.93 15.23
N ARG A 17 10.10 22.86 15.31
CA ARG A 17 10.84 21.64 14.96
C ARG A 17 10.40 20.51 15.88
N MET A 18 9.84 19.47 15.30
CA MET A 18 9.49 18.23 15.98
C MET A 18 9.68 17.05 15.04
N LYS A 19 9.99 15.88 15.60
CA LYS A 19 10.05 14.63 14.85
C LYS A 19 8.65 14.01 14.84
N CYS A 20 8.17 13.64 13.66
CA CYS A 20 6.93 12.87 13.54
C CYS A 20 7.23 11.38 13.68
N VAL A 21 7.06 10.84 14.89
CA VAL A 21 7.33 9.42 15.19
C VAL A 21 6.40 8.48 14.41
N ALA A 22 5.17 8.92 14.15
CA ALA A 22 4.22 8.14 13.35
C ALA A 22 4.70 7.97 11.89
N MET A 23 5.13 9.06 11.25
CA MET A 23 5.66 9.01 9.89
C MET A 23 6.95 8.20 9.81
N GLU A 24 7.83 8.34 10.81
CA GLU A 24 9.05 7.51 10.88
C GLU A 24 8.73 6.02 10.89
N GLY A 25 7.80 5.57 11.74
CA GLY A 25 7.42 4.15 11.77
C GLY A 25 6.80 3.64 10.46
N LEU A 26 6.04 4.48 9.75
CA LEU A 26 5.49 4.12 8.43
C LEU A 26 6.59 3.97 7.36
N ILE A 27 7.62 4.82 7.42
CA ILE A 27 8.78 4.73 6.53
C ILE A 27 9.61 3.49 6.86
N GLU A 28 9.83 3.21 8.16
CA GLU A 28 10.54 2.03 8.62
C GLU A 28 9.85 0.74 8.14
N GLU A 29 8.51 0.66 8.20
CA GLU A 29 7.78 -0.50 7.66
C GLU A 29 8.07 -0.74 6.17
N GLY A 30 8.11 0.33 5.37
CA GLY A 30 8.47 0.23 3.95
C GLY A 30 9.92 -0.25 3.74
N GLN A 31 10.84 0.18 4.61
CA GLN A 31 12.24 -0.22 4.56
C GLN A 31 12.44 -1.69 4.97
N GLU A 32 11.72 -2.17 5.99
CA GLU A 32 11.74 -3.57 6.41
C GLU A 32 11.32 -4.50 5.26
N LEU A 33 10.29 -4.11 4.49
CA LEU A 33 9.89 -4.87 3.30
C LEU A 33 11.02 -4.99 2.26
N ILE A 34 11.77 -3.91 2.02
CA ILE A 34 12.91 -3.90 1.08
C ILE A 34 14.02 -4.84 1.54
N ASP A 35 14.24 -4.91 2.86
CA ASP A 35 15.33 -5.67 3.45
C ASP A 35 14.99 -7.17 3.57
N GLU A 36 13.71 -7.51 3.78
CA GLU A 36 13.25 -8.88 4.02
C GLU A 36 12.76 -9.62 2.77
N ILE A 37 12.26 -8.90 1.76
CA ILE A 37 11.61 -9.50 0.59
C ILE A 37 12.49 -9.34 -0.65
N GLU A 38 12.73 -10.45 -1.37
CA GLU A 38 13.44 -10.41 -2.64
C GLU A 38 12.71 -9.54 -3.68
N LYS A 39 13.51 -8.88 -4.52
CA LYS A 39 12.96 -8.05 -5.61
C LYS A 39 12.05 -8.87 -6.51
N GLY A 40 10.82 -8.40 -6.66
CA GLY A 40 9.82 -9.03 -7.51
C GLY A 40 8.42 -8.53 -7.20
N PRO A 41 7.40 -9.13 -7.84
CA PRO A 41 6.01 -8.66 -7.75
C PRO A 41 5.45 -8.60 -6.33
N VAL A 42 5.94 -9.46 -5.42
CA VAL A 42 5.54 -9.48 -4.01
C VAL A 42 6.07 -8.25 -3.27
N LEU A 43 7.35 -7.90 -3.47
CA LEU A 43 7.92 -6.68 -2.89
C LEU A 43 7.22 -5.44 -3.44
N ASP A 44 6.98 -5.37 -4.76
CA ASP A 44 6.29 -4.22 -5.36
C ASP A 44 4.89 -4.02 -4.77
N ALA A 45 4.11 -5.11 -4.58
CA ALA A 45 2.81 -5.05 -3.93
C ALA A 45 2.91 -4.59 -2.46
N GLY A 46 3.90 -5.08 -1.72
CA GLY A 46 4.19 -4.65 -0.36
C GLY A 46 4.52 -3.16 -0.27
N LEU A 47 5.36 -2.65 -1.17
CA LEU A 47 5.75 -1.24 -1.21
C LEU A 47 4.59 -0.32 -1.58
N VAL A 48 3.70 -0.76 -2.48
CA VAL A 48 2.47 -0.03 -2.79
C VAL A 48 1.59 0.05 -1.54
N ALA A 49 1.40 -1.06 -0.83
CA ALA A 49 0.62 -1.07 0.40
C ALA A 49 1.23 -0.17 1.50
N ALA A 50 2.57 -0.18 1.66
CA ALA A 50 3.27 0.71 2.58
C ALA A 50 3.10 2.19 2.20
N ALA A 51 3.22 2.52 0.91
CA ALA A 51 2.98 3.87 0.42
C ALA A 51 1.54 4.34 0.67
N GLN A 52 0.54 3.49 0.47
CA GLN A 52 -0.86 3.85 0.78
C GLN A 52 -1.08 4.16 2.26
N LYS A 53 -0.38 3.47 3.17
CA LYS A 53 -0.45 3.80 4.61
C LYS A 53 0.11 5.21 4.90
N VAL A 54 1.18 5.60 4.21
CA VAL A 54 1.72 6.96 4.28
C VAL A 54 0.68 7.98 3.79
N GLU A 55 0.08 7.75 2.61
CA GLU A 55 -0.95 8.62 2.06
C GLU A 55 -2.16 8.74 2.99
N HIS A 56 -2.62 7.64 3.59
CA HIS A 56 -3.75 7.65 4.53
C HIS A 56 -3.45 8.47 5.79
N TYR A 57 -2.21 8.40 6.28
CA TYR A 57 -1.76 9.25 7.39
C TYR A 57 -1.80 10.72 7.00
N GLU A 58 -1.33 11.08 5.80
CA GLU A 58 -1.33 12.46 5.32
C GLU A 58 -2.75 12.99 5.05
N ILE A 59 -3.63 12.18 4.44
CA ILE A 59 -5.04 12.51 4.24
C ILE A 59 -5.73 12.82 5.58
N ALA A 60 -5.50 12.00 6.61
CA ALA A 60 -6.04 12.23 7.94
C ALA A 60 -5.47 13.52 8.58
N ALA A 61 -4.16 13.75 8.43
CA ALA A 61 -3.48 14.92 8.97
C ALA A 61 -3.97 16.22 8.30
N TYR A 62 -3.95 16.29 6.97
CA TYR A 62 -4.43 17.46 6.23
C TYR A 62 -5.93 17.69 6.41
N GLY A 63 -6.74 16.63 6.44
CA GLY A 63 -8.18 16.74 6.75
C GLY A 63 -8.42 17.40 8.11
N SER A 64 -7.65 17.01 9.13
CA SER A 64 -7.71 17.60 10.46
C SER A 64 -7.22 19.06 10.47
N LEU A 65 -6.12 19.37 9.78
CA LEU A 65 -5.59 20.73 9.66
C LEU A 65 -6.57 21.67 8.95
N CYS A 66 -7.23 21.21 7.89
CA CYS A 66 -8.28 21.97 7.22
C CYS A 66 -9.45 22.29 8.16
N ALA A 67 -9.91 21.32 8.95
CA ALA A 67 -11.00 21.52 9.91
C ALA A 67 -10.61 22.55 10.99
N ILE A 68 -9.40 22.44 11.55
CA ILE A 68 -8.88 23.39 12.54
C ILE A 68 -8.71 24.78 11.93
N GLY A 69 -8.13 24.87 10.73
CA GLY A 69 -7.94 26.14 10.01
C GLY A 69 -9.26 26.87 9.75
N LYS A 70 -10.33 26.13 9.41
CA LYS A 70 -11.69 26.67 9.25
C LYS A 70 -12.22 27.26 10.56
N GLN A 71 -12.02 26.57 11.68
CA GLN A 71 -12.42 27.07 13.01
C GLN A 71 -11.65 28.33 13.42
N LEU A 72 -10.36 28.40 13.07
CA LEU A 72 -9.49 29.55 13.34
C LEU A 72 -9.62 30.69 12.32
N ARG A 73 -10.49 30.53 11.30
CA ARG A 73 -10.74 31.51 10.22
C ARG A 73 -9.52 31.80 9.35
N PHE A 74 -8.62 30.84 9.19
CA PHE A 74 -7.45 30.93 8.31
C PHE A 74 -7.79 30.56 6.87
N ALA A 75 -8.65 31.34 6.21
CA ALA A 75 -9.21 31.00 4.89
C ALA A 75 -8.15 30.69 3.81
N GLU A 76 -7.13 31.55 3.68
CA GLU A 76 -6.06 31.33 2.69
C GLU A 76 -5.21 30.09 3.01
N GLY A 77 -4.88 29.88 4.29
CA GLY A 77 -4.16 28.68 4.74
C GLY A 77 -4.96 27.41 4.48
N VAL A 78 -6.28 27.42 4.72
CA VAL A 78 -7.17 26.29 4.45
C VAL A 78 -7.18 25.94 2.97
N LYS A 79 -7.26 26.94 2.07
CA LYS A 79 -7.24 26.70 0.62
C LYS A 79 -5.97 25.98 0.17
N LEU A 80 -4.83 26.35 0.74
CA LEU A 80 -3.54 25.70 0.47
C LEU A 80 -3.50 24.27 1.03
N LEU A 81 -4.01 24.06 2.24
CA LEU A 81 -4.08 22.72 2.84
C LEU A 81 -5.05 21.79 2.07
N GLU A 82 -6.19 22.31 1.60
CA GLU A 82 -7.15 21.56 0.77
C GLU A 82 -6.54 21.15 -0.56
N ALA A 83 -5.73 22.01 -1.19
CA ALA A 83 -5.01 21.63 -2.41
C ALA A 83 -4.06 20.45 -2.18
N THR A 84 -3.36 20.41 -1.04
CA THR A 84 -2.50 19.28 -0.68
C THR A 84 -3.31 18.03 -0.39
N LEU A 85 -4.41 18.17 0.37
CA LEU A 85 -5.30 17.05 0.67
C LEU A 85 -5.84 16.37 -0.61
N GLU A 86 -6.19 17.14 -1.64
CA GLU A 86 -6.65 16.57 -2.90
C GLU A 86 -5.51 15.92 -3.72
N GLU A 87 -4.29 16.44 -3.62
CA GLU A 87 -3.11 15.79 -4.20
C GLU A 87 -2.85 14.42 -3.55
N GLU A 88 -2.88 14.33 -2.21
CA GLU A 88 -2.65 13.04 -1.51
C GLU A 88 -3.76 12.02 -1.81
N LYS A 89 -5.03 12.46 -1.84
CA LYS A 89 -6.13 11.58 -2.27
C LYS A 89 -5.95 11.07 -3.70
N ALA A 90 -5.49 11.93 -4.60
CA ALA A 90 -5.24 11.53 -5.98
C ALA A 90 -4.04 10.58 -6.09
N THR A 91 -3.03 10.72 -5.23
CA THR A 91 -1.90 9.79 -5.13
C THR A 91 -2.35 8.42 -4.61
N ASP A 92 -3.11 8.36 -3.52
CA ASP A 92 -3.66 7.10 -2.98
C ASP A 92 -4.55 6.37 -4.01
N LEU A 93 -5.36 7.12 -4.78
CA LEU A 93 -6.16 6.54 -5.85
C LEU A 93 -5.28 5.91 -6.94
N LYS A 94 -4.20 6.59 -7.36
CA LYS A 94 -3.26 6.04 -8.35
C LYS A 94 -2.53 4.79 -7.83
N LEU A 95 -2.19 4.75 -6.54
CA LEU A 95 -1.61 3.57 -5.90
C LEU A 95 -2.61 2.41 -5.89
N SER A 96 -3.88 2.68 -5.58
CA SER A 96 -4.95 1.69 -5.66
C SER A 96 -5.12 1.11 -7.08
N GLU A 97 -5.18 1.98 -8.09
CA GLU A 97 -5.25 1.53 -9.49
C GLU A 97 -4.02 0.70 -9.90
N PHE A 98 -2.84 1.05 -9.38
CA PHE A 98 -1.62 0.28 -9.64
C PHE A 98 -1.70 -1.11 -8.99
N ALA A 99 -2.16 -1.20 -7.74
CA ALA A 99 -2.36 -2.47 -7.04
C ALA A 99 -3.38 -3.38 -7.75
N GLU A 100 -4.51 -2.83 -8.20
CA GLU A 100 -5.55 -3.59 -8.91
C GLU A 100 -5.05 -4.12 -10.26
N ARG A 101 -4.31 -3.31 -11.03
CA ARG A 101 -3.71 -3.76 -12.30
C ARG A 101 -2.69 -4.88 -12.08
N ALA A 102 -1.87 -4.79 -11.04
CA ALA A 102 -0.91 -5.84 -10.69
C ALA A 102 -1.62 -7.15 -10.29
N GLY A 103 -2.71 -7.06 -9.52
CA GLY A 103 -3.52 -8.22 -9.15
C GLY A 103 -4.16 -8.92 -10.35
N ASN A 104 -4.71 -8.17 -11.30
CA ASN A 104 -5.37 -8.72 -12.49
C ASN A 104 -4.40 -9.40 -13.47
N ALA A 105 -3.18 -8.86 -13.60
CA ALA A 105 -2.14 -9.47 -14.45
C ALA A 105 -1.69 -10.84 -13.91
N ASN A 106 -1.62 -10.99 -12.59
CA ASN A 106 -1.21 -12.24 -11.93
C ASN A 106 -2.37 -13.28 -11.88
N ALA A 107 -3.61 -12.84 -11.74
CA ALA A 107 -4.79 -13.72 -11.78
C ALA A 107 -4.94 -14.43 -13.14
N SER A 108 -4.54 -13.75 -14.22
CA SER A 108 -4.61 -14.29 -15.59
C SER A 108 -3.54 -15.36 -15.89
N GLN A 109 -2.58 -15.58 -14.97
CA GLN A 109 -1.47 -16.54 -15.14
C GLN A 109 -1.63 -17.83 -14.31
N GLN A 110 -2.63 -17.91 -13.41
CA GLN A 110 -2.83 -19.08 -12.54
C GLN A 110 -3.77 -20.16 -13.10
N ASP A 111 -4.37 -19.97 -14.28
CA ASP A 111 -5.28 -20.96 -14.89
C ASP A 111 -4.58 -22.04 -15.76
N GLY A 112 -3.24 -22.14 -15.69
CA GLY A 112 -2.44 -22.92 -16.66
C GLY A 112 -1.73 -24.19 -16.16
N GLU A 113 -1.77 -24.54 -14.88
CA GLU A 113 -0.95 -25.64 -14.34
C GLU A 113 -1.68 -26.54 -13.33
N ASP A 114 -2.74 -27.25 -13.72
CA ASP A 114 -3.18 -28.47 -12.99
C ASP A 114 -3.91 -29.51 -13.85
N GLU A 115 -3.33 -29.92 -14.99
CA GLU A 115 -3.85 -31.06 -15.77
C GLU A 115 -2.78 -32.08 -16.19
N THR A 116 -1.86 -32.49 -15.29
CA THR A 116 -0.99 -33.65 -15.60
C THR A 116 -0.65 -34.56 -14.41
N THR A 117 -1.62 -35.00 -13.60
CA THR A 117 -1.33 -36.10 -12.65
C THR A 117 -2.44 -37.13 -12.37
N ARG A 118 -3.54 -37.15 -13.13
CA ARG A 118 -4.63 -38.13 -12.94
C ARG A 118 -4.78 -39.14 -14.08
N LYS A 119 -3.73 -39.88 -14.46
CA LYS A 119 -3.94 -41.06 -15.33
C LYS A 119 -2.80 -42.09 -15.33
N SER A 120 -2.53 -42.77 -14.21
CA SER A 120 -1.80 -44.05 -14.28
C SER A 120 -1.98 -44.93 -13.03
N SER A 121 -3.17 -45.48 -12.83
CA SER A 121 -3.31 -46.70 -12.01
C SER A 121 -4.68 -47.37 -12.22
N SER A 122 -4.91 -47.90 -13.42
CA SER A 122 -5.86 -48.99 -13.62
C SER A 122 -5.45 -49.85 -14.81
N LYS A 123 -4.73 -50.96 -14.54
CA LYS A 123 -5.06 -52.31 -15.07
C LYS A 123 -4.00 -53.39 -14.78
N SER A 124 -4.47 -54.45 -14.10
CA SER A 124 -4.28 -55.88 -14.46
C SER A 124 -3.07 -56.67 -13.91
N LYS A 125 -3.38 -57.66 -13.05
CA LYS A 125 -3.28 -59.14 -13.24
C LYS A 125 -3.22 -59.81 -11.86
N ALA A 126 -4.23 -60.56 -11.40
CA ALA A 126 -4.53 -61.96 -11.71
C ALA A 126 -3.39 -62.95 -11.34
N GLY A 127 -3.63 -63.78 -10.31
CA GLY A 127 -3.17 -65.18 -10.28
C GLY A 127 -2.23 -65.65 -9.15
N HIS A 128 -2.71 -66.65 -8.41
CA HIS A 128 -1.99 -67.80 -7.83
C HIS A 128 -1.27 -67.70 -6.44
N ALA A 129 -1.99 -68.18 -5.42
CA ALA A 129 -1.69 -69.32 -4.53
C ALA A 129 -0.24 -69.63 -4.06
N LYS A 130 -0.09 -69.74 -2.72
CA LYS A 130 0.47 -70.84 -1.89
C LYS A 130 1.43 -70.41 -0.75
N ALA A 131 1.05 -70.89 0.45
CA ALA A 131 1.85 -71.66 1.42
C ALA A 131 2.74 -70.97 2.48
N GLU A 132 2.50 -71.43 3.73
CA GLU A 132 3.38 -71.58 4.91
C GLU A 132 3.84 -70.28 5.61
N ALA A 133 3.79 -70.15 6.95
CA ALA A 133 3.84 -71.12 8.05
C ALA A 133 2.92 -70.73 9.23
#